data_AF-W5LWY8-F1
#
_entry.id   AF-W5LWY8-F1
#
_cell.length_a   1.000
_cell.length_b   1.000
_cell.length_c   1.000
_cell.angle_alpha   90.00
_cell.angle_beta   90.00
_cell.angle_gamma   90.00
#
_symmetry.space_group_name_H-M   'P 1'
#
loop_
_entity.id
_entity.type
_entity.pdbx_description
1 polymer ?
#
loop_
_entity_poly.entity_id
_entity_poly.type
_entity_poly.pdbx_seq_one_letter_code
_entity_poly.pdbx_strand_id
1 'polypeptide(L)'
;IFCSALPSAIEIGADLPSDAVIDKWLGEPIKAAILPTSIFLTNKKGFPVLSKAHQRIIFRLFKLEAQFIFTGSSRHSDKDFRSYLQYLEYLNQNRPPPNAYELFAKGYEDYLQSPLQVCVQSLSVITSLSVQC
;
A
#
# COMPACT_ATOMS: atom_id res chain seq x y z
N ILE A 1 -11.53 6.63 -25.49
CA ILE A 1 -10.78 7.49 -24.56
C ILE A 1 -9.87 6.57 -23.77
N PHE A 2 -8.62 6.41 -24.22
CA PHE A 2 -7.61 5.63 -23.50
C PHE A 2 -7.19 6.43 -22.27
N CYS A 3 -7.63 6.02 -21.08
CA CYS A 3 -7.11 6.55 -19.83
C CYS A 3 -6.00 5.61 -19.36
N SER A 4 -4.82 5.69 -19.96
CA SER A 4 -3.62 5.13 -19.34
C SER A 4 -3.14 6.16 -18.31
N ALA A 5 -3.68 6.09 -17.08
CA ALA A 5 -3.15 6.85 -15.97
C ALA A 5 -1.65 6.53 -15.83
N LEU A 6 -0.80 7.54 -15.92
CA LEU A 6 0.63 7.38 -15.72
C LEU A 6 0.86 6.81 -14.31
N PRO A 7 1.75 5.81 -14.14
CA PRO A 7 2.08 5.30 -12.82
C PRO A 7 2.62 6.44 -11.95
N SER A 8 1.91 6.74 -10.87
CA SER A 8 2.31 7.82 -9.96
C SER A 8 3.37 7.32 -8.99
N ALA A 9 4.42 8.12 -8.80
CA ALA A 9 5.46 7.90 -7.82
C ALA A 9 5.39 9.02 -6.77
N ILE A 10 5.36 8.64 -5.51
CA ILE A 10 5.26 9.59 -4.40
C ILE A 10 6.56 9.66 -3.60
N GLU A 11 7.07 10.85 -3.36
CA GLU A 11 8.23 11.06 -2.50
C GLU A 11 7.78 11.35 -1.06
N ILE A 12 8.26 10.56 -0.11
CA ILE A 12 7.97 10.76 1.31
C ILE A 12 9.04 11.66 1.91
N GLY A 13 8.70 12.93 2.14
CA GLY A 13 9.56 13.89 2.83
C GLY A 13 9.65 13.63 4.34
N ALA A 14 10.59 14.31 5.00
CA ALA A 14 10.78 14.20 6.46
C ALA A 14 9.59 14.78 7.26
N ASP A 15 8.96 15.83 6.73
CA ASP A 15 7.77 16.44 7.28
C ASP A 15 6.53 15.89 6.57
N LEU A 16 5.63 15.27 7.33
CA LEU A 16 4.40 14.70 6.78
C LEU A 16 3.29 15.75 6.75
N PRO A 17 2.50 15.85 5.66
CA PRO A 17 1.35 16.72 5.62
C PRO A 17 0.22 16.18 6.52
N SER A 18 -0.84 16.98 6.69
CA SER A 18 -2.03 16.56 7.45
C SER A 18 -2.68 15.30 6.88
N ASP A 19 -3.36 14.50 7.72
CA ASP A 19 -4.04 13.26 7.31
C ASP A 19 -4.97 13.45 6.09
N ALA A 20 -5.67 14.60 5.99
CA ALA A 20 -6.56 14.88 4.85
C ALA A 20 -5.84 14.95 3.49
N VAL A 21 -4.56 15.33 3.45
CA VAL A 21 -3.74 15.34 2.23
C VAL A 21 -3.23 13.94 1.94
N ILE A 22 -2.83 13.20 2.98
CA ILE A 22 -2.39 11.82 2.87
C ILE A 22 -3.52 10.95 2.32
N ASP A 23 -4.76 11.14 2.79
CA ASP A 23 -5.92 10.39 2.33
C ASP A 23 -6.26 10.68 0.85
N LYS A 24 -6.04 11.93 0.39
CA LYS A 24 -6.16 12.26 -1.04
C LYS A 24 -5.14 11.51 -1.89
N TRP A 25 -3.89 11.43 -1.44
CA TRP A 25 -2.85 10.69 -2.15
C TRP A 25 -3.15 9.19 -2.24
N LEU A 26 -3.72 8.62 -1.19
CA LEU A 26 -4.09 7.19 -1.16
C LEU A 26 -5.29 6.84 -2.05
N GLY A 27 -6.05 7.84 -2.51
CA GLY A 27 -7.10 7.64 -3.52
C GLY A 27 -6.56 7.55 -4.95
N GLU A 28 -5.28 7.86 -5.18
CA GLU A 28 -4.64 7.77 -6.48
C GLU A 28 -3.92 6.42 -6.66
N PRO A 29 -3.82 5.89 -7.89
CA PRO A 29 -3.10 4.65 -8.16
C PRO A 29 -1.57 4.85 -8.05
N ILE A 30 -1.06 4.80 -6.82
CA ILE A 30 0.38 4.89 -6.51
C ILE A 30 1.05 3.56 -6.84
N LYS A 31 2.05 3.60 -7.73
CA LYS A 31 2.83 2.42 -8.11
C LYS A 31 4.20 2.36 -7.44
N ALA A 32 4.75 3.50 -7.07
CA ALA A 32 6.05 3.57 -6.39
C ALA A 32 6.06 4.63 -5.27
N ALA A 33 6.80 4.34 -4.22
CA ALA A 33 7.07 5.25 -3.12
C ALA A 33 8.60 5.44 -2.99
N ILE A 34 9.03 6.68 -3.09
CA ILE A 34 10.42 7.10 -2.95
C ILE A 34 10.66 7.46 -1.49
N LEU A 35 11.62 6.78 -0.87
CA LEU A 35 12.02 6.94 0.53
C LEU A 35 13.45 7.47 0.60
N PRO A 36 13.63 8.79 0.80
CA PRO A 36 14.94 9.37 1.06
C PRO A 36 15.56 8.78 2.33
N THR A 37 16.86 8.47 2.31
CA THR A 37 17.60 7.99 3.50
C THR A 37 17.54 8.99 4.66
N SER A 38 17.24 10.26 4.38
CA SER A 38 17.10 11.34 5.37
C SER A 38 15.91 11.19 6.31
N ILE A 39 14.86 10.46 5.94
CA ILE A 39 13.67 10.28 6.78
C ILE A 39 13.87 9.20 7.86
N PHE A 40 14.92 8.39 7.72
CA PHE A 40 15.23 7.32 8.67
C PHE A 40 15.94 7.89 9.89
N LEU A 41 15.39 7.56 11.06
CA LEU A 41 15.97 7.84 12.37
C LEU A 41 16.88 6.69 12.78
N THR A 42 17.84 6.95 13.67
CA THR A 42 18.72 5.91 14.20
C THR A 42 18.21 5.43 15.55
N ASN A 43 17.97 4.12 15.70
CA ASN A 43 17.61 3.54 17.00
C ASN A 43 18.84 3.45 17.92
N LYS A 44 18.64 3.20 19.22
CA LYS A 44 19.71 2.97 20.22
C LYS A 44 20.73 1.89 19.81
N LYS A 45 20.31 0.95 18.96
CA LYS A 45 21.16 -0.13 18.41
C LYS A 45 21.89 0.26 17.11
N GLY A 46 21.75 1.50 16.64
CA GLY A 46 22.39 1.98 15.40
C GLY A 46 21.70 1.59 14.10
N PHE A 47 20.46 1.07 14.14
CA PHE A 47 19.71 0.67 12.94
C PHE A 47 18.77 1.77 12.45
N PRO A 48 18.55 1.90 11.13
CA PRO A 48 17.59 2.83 10.56
C PRO A 48 16.16 2.39 10.90
N VAL A 49 15.37 3.31 11.45
CA VAL A 49 13.96 3.11 11.81
C VAL A 49 13.15 4.33 11.41
N LEU A 50 11.87 4.13 11.08
CA LEU A 50 10.95 5.22 10.75
C LEU A 50 10.16 5.66 11.98
N SER A 51 9.73 6.91 12.00
CA SER A 51 8.78 7.41 13.01
C SER A 51 7.41 6.73 12.88
N LYS A 52 6.60 6.75 13.94
CA LYS A 52 5.26 6.12 13.92
C LYS A 52 4.33 6.67 12.84
N ALA A 53 4.45 7.97 12.54
CA ALA A 53 3.65 8.61 11.49
C ALA A 53 4.05 8.10 10.10
N HIS A 54 5.35 7.96 9.84
CA HIS A 54 5.85 7.37 8.59
C HIS A 54 5.48 5.90 8.46
N GLN A 55 5.62 5.12 9.55
CA GLN A 55 5.20 3.71 9.58
C GLN A 55 3.73 3.55 9.16
N ARG A 56 2.83 4.43 9.63
CA ARG A 56 1.41 4.42 9.24
C ARG A 56 1.23 4.53 7.74
N ILE A 57 1.96 5.44 7.08
CA ILE A 57 1.90 5.62 5.63
C ILE A 57 2.47 4.40 4.92
N ILE A 58 3.61 3.87 5.37
CA ILE A 58 4.23 2.66 4.81
C ILE A 58 3.26 1.47 4.86
N PHE A 59 2.55 1.27 5.96
CA PHE A 59 1.54 0.20 6.05
C PHE A 59 0.41 0.37 5.03
N ARG A 60 -0.03 1.61 4.77
CA ARG A 60 -1.04 1.89 3.74
C ARG A 60 -0.48 1.64 2.33
N LEU A 61 0.78 2.00 2.07
CA LEU A 61 1.45 1.73 0.80
C LEU A 61 1.70 0.23 0.56
N PHE A 62 1.92 -0.57 1.61
CA PHE A 62 1.97 -2.03 1.49
C PHE A 62 0.63 -2.62 1.02
N LYS A 63 -0.51 -2.05 1.45
CA LYS A 63 -1.83 -2.49 0.98
C LYS A 63 -2.03 -2.21 -0.51
N LEU A 64 -1.47 -1.11 -1.01
CA LEU A 64 -1.51 -0.73 -2.43
C LEU A 64 -0.47 -1.47 -3.29
N GLU A 65 0.28 -2.41 -2.71
CA GLU A 65 1.37 -3.16 -3.37
C GLU A 65 2.40 -2.23 -4.07
N ALA A 66 2.62 -1.04 -3.51
CA ALA A 66 3.55 -0.06 -4.08
C ALA A 66 5.01 -0.54 -3.97
N GLN A 67 5.81 -0.25 -4.99
CA GLN A 67 7.25 -0.52 -4.96
C GLN A 67 7.99 0.55 -4.16
N PHE A 68 8.92 0.16 -3.30
CA PHE A 68 9.72 1.09 -2.52
C PHE A 68 11.08 1.33 -3.18
N ILE A 69 11.42 2.60 -3.38
CA ILE A 69 12.70 3.03 -3.97
C ILE A 69 13.40 3.90 -2.92
N PHE A 70 14.61 3.52 -2.53
CA PHE A 70 15.40 4.32 -1.60
C PHE A 70 16.26 5.34 -2.35
N THR A 71 16.32 6.57 -1.87
CA THR A 71 17.12 7.65 -2.50
C THR A 71 18.05 8.34 -1.51
N GLY A 72 19.16 8.87 -2.01
CA GLY A 72 20.14 9.62 -1.21
C GLY A 72 21.32 8.79 -0.70
N SER A 73 22.29 9.49 -0.10
CA SER A 73 23.52 8.89 0.44
C SER A 73 23.24 8.09 1.72
N SER A 74 24.02 7.03 1.97
CA SER A 74 23.88 6.26 3.21
C SER A 74 24.27 7.13 4.42
N ARG A 75 23.29 7.44 5.27
CA ARG A 75 23.50 8.20 6.52
C ARG A 75 23.97 7.34 7.68
N HIS A 76 23.82 6.03 7.55
CA HIS A 76 24.20 5.04 8.55
C HIS A 76 25.49 4.36 8.08
N SER A 77 26.61 5.09 8.08
CA SER A 77 27.87 4.62 7.47
C SER A 77 28.40 3.30 8.04
N ASP A 78 28.08 3.01 9.31
CA ASP A 78 28.46 1.76 9.99
C ASP A 78 27.61 0.55 9.58
N LYS A 79 26.54 0.77 8.80
CA LYS A 79 25.58 -0.24 8.36
C LYS A 79 25.36 -0.17 6.85
N ASP A 80 25.39 -1.32 6.19
CA ASP A 80 25.11 -1.41 4.77
C ASP A 80 23.70 -0.88 4.44
N PHE A 81 23.51 -0.47 3.18
CA PHE A 81 22.20 -0.10 2.64
C PHE A 81 21.14 -1.20 2.78
N ARG A 82 21.58 -2.46 2.94
CA ARG A 82 20.72 -3.60 3.25
C ARG A 82 19.93 -3.45 4.55
N SER A 83 20.41 -2.64 5.49
CA SER A 83 19.71 -2.39 6.76
C SER A 83 18.36 -1.69 6.58
N TYR A 84 18.22 -0.81 5.58
CA TYR A 84 16.95 -0.17 5.25
C TYR A 84 15.95 -1.17 4.67
N LEU A 85 16.42 -2.07 3.79
CA LEU A 85 15.61 -3.17 3.24
C LEU A 85 15.14 -4.11 4.34
N GLN A 86 16.05 -4.55 5.21
CA GLN A 86 15.75 -5.41 6.35
C GLN A 86 14.69 -4.78 7.27
N TYR A 87 14.74 -3.46 7.46
CA TYR A 87 13.74 -2.75 8.24
C TYR A 87 12.36 -2.72 7.55
N LEU A 88 12.30 -2.52 6.23
CA LEU A 88 11.02 -2.62 5.50
C LEU A 88 10.45 -4.04 5.52
N GLU A 89 11.29 -5.07 5.39
CA GLU A 89 10.86 -6.47 5.54
C GLU A 89 10.30 -6.73 6.94
N TYR A 90 10.97 -6.22 7.97
CA TYR A 90 10.48 -6.27 9.35
C TYR A 90 9.10 -5.59 9.47
N LEU A 91 8.92 -4.39 8.90
CA LEU A 91 7.61 -3.73 8.91
C LEU A 91 6.55 -4.57 8.19
N ASN A 92 6.86 -5.12 7.02
CA ASN A 92 5.93 -5.94 6.26
C ASN A 92 5.50 -7.20 7.03
N GLN A 93 6.41 -7.85 7.75
CA GLN A 93 6.10 -9.00 8.60
C GLN A 93 5.25 -8.64 9.82
N ASN A 94 5.45 -7.45 10.38
CA ASN A 94 4.70 -6.94 11.55
C ASN A 94 3.47 -6.11 11.15
N ARG A 95 2.98 -6.29 9.92
CA ARG A 95 1.73 -5.65 9.49
C ARG A 95 0.55 -6.14 10.33
N PRO A 96 -0.43 -5.28 10.63
CA PRO A 96 -1.67 -5.71 11.26
C PRO A 96 -2.29 -6.86 10.44
N PRO A 97 -2.70 -7.97 11.07
CA PRO A 97 -3.35 -9.06 10.35
C PRO A 97 -4.67 -8.54 9.75
N PRO A 98 -5.02 -8.98 8.52
CA PRO A 98 -6.25 -8.57 7.89
C PRO A 98 -7.44 -9.04 8.71
N ASN A 99 -8.48 -8.21 8.81
CA ASN A 99 -9.72 -8.60 9.46
C ASN A 99 -10.54 -9.57 8.57
N ALA A 100 -11.58 -10.20 9.14
CA ALA A 100 -12.39 -11.18 8.41
C ALA A 100 -13.02 -10.61 7.12
N TYR A 101 -13.38 -9.33 7.13
CA TYR A 101 -13.93 -8.64 5.95
C TYR A 101 -12.84 -8.42 4.89
N GLU A 102 -11.65 -7.95 5.26
CA GLU A 102 -10.51 -7.78 4.36
C GLU A 102 -10.09 -9.12 3.71
N LEU A 103 -10.17 -10.23 4.45
CA LEU A 103 -9.94 -11.56 3.88
C LEU A 103 -10.99 -11.95 2.84
N PHE A 104 -12.26 -11.62 3.08
CA PHE A 104 -13.35 -11.90 2.15
C PHE A 104 -13.31 -10.99 0.91
N ALA A 105 -13.00 -9.71 1.11
CA ALA A 105 -12.91 -8.71 0.04
C ALA A 105 -11.61 -8.80 -0.77
N LYS A 106 -10.66 -9.67 -0.39
CA LYS A 106 -9.40 -9.86 -1.10
C LYS A 106 -9.67 -10.26 -2.56
N GLY A 107 -9.22 -9.42 -3.50
CA GLY A 107 -9.47 -9.58 -4.94
C GLY A 107 -10.73 -8.86 -5.46
N TYR A 108 -11.56 -8.32 -4.56
CA TYR A 108 -12.70 -7.45 -4.89
C TYR A 108 -12.44 -5.97 -4.59
N GLU A 109 -11.25 -5.61 -4.08
CA GLU A 109 -10.93 -4.25 -3.62
C GLU A 109 -11.11 -3.18 -4.72
N ASP A 110 -10.91 -3.54 -5.99
CA ASP A 110 -11.11 -2.69 -7.16
C ASP A 110 -12.11 -3.29 -8.18
N TYR A 111 -12.91 -4.28 -7.78
CA TYR A 111 -13.86 -4.94 -8.68
C TYR A 111 -15.22 -4.24 -8.65
N LEU A 112 -15.51 -3.46 -9.70
CA LEU A 112 -16.83 -2.85 -9.90
C LEU A 112 -17.90 -3.92 -10.16
N GLN A 113 -18.72 -4.20 -9.15
CA GLN A 113 -19.92 -5.03 -9.30
C GLN A 113 -21.09 -4.17 -9.81
N SER A 114 -21.86 -4.70 -10.76
CA SER A 114 -23.17 -4.12 -11.05
C SER A 114 -24.08 -4.31 -9.83
N PRO A 115 -24.86 -3.29 -9.44
CA PRO A 115 -25.75 -3.40 -8.29
C PRO A 115 -26.77 -4.53 -8.52
N LEU A 116 -26.93 -5.39 -7.51
CA LEU A 116 -27.89 -6.50 -7.56
C LEU A 116 -29.32 -5.94 -7.68
N GLN A 117 -29.91 -6.10 -8.86
CA GLN A 117 -31.24 -5.59 -9.14
C GLN A 117 -32.29 -6.65 -8.77
N VAL A 118 -32.79 -6.60 -7.53
CA VAL A 118 -33.63 -7.66 -6.94
C VAL A 118 -35.06 -7.75 -7.50
N CYS A 119 -35.56 -6.77 -8.28
CA CYS A 119 -36.98 -6.74 -8.66
C CYS A 119 -37.33 -6.64 -10.16
N VAL A 120 -36.39 -6.82 -11.10
CA VAL A 120 -36.73 -6.75 -12.56
C VAL A 120 -36.23 -7.92 -13.40
N GLN A 121 -35.71 -8.98 -12.79
CA GLN A 121 -35.49 -10.24 -13.51
C GLN A 121 -35.93 -11.40 -12.64
N SER A 122 -37.13 -11.92 -12.90
CA SER A 122 -37.55 -13.23 -12.45
C SER A 122 -36.57 -14.27 -13.01
N LEU A 123 -35.63 -14.70 -12.18
CA LEU A 123 -35.17 -16.08 -12.04
C LEU A 123 -35.47 -16.98 -13.26
N SER A 124 -34.58 -17.03 -14.26
CA SER A 124 -34.62 -18.13 -15.25
C SER A 124 -33.36 -18.40 -16.09
N VAL A 125 -32.22 -17.72 -15.95
CA VAL A 125 -31.06 -18.03 -16.84
C VAL A 125 -29.68 -18.19 -16.18
N ILE A 126 -29.40 -17.69 -14.96
CA ILE A 126 -28.01 -17.71 -14.44
C ILE A 126 -27.76 -18.74 -13.31
N THR A 127 -28.79 -19.37 -12.75
CA THR A 127 -28.57 -20.50 -11.81
C THR A 127 -28.20 -21.82 -12.51
N SER A 128 -28.25 -21.91 -13.85
CA SER A 128 -27.92 -23.14 -14.57
C SER A 128 -26.45 -23.27 -15.00
N LEU A 129 -25.62 -22.22 -14.91
CA LEU A 129 -24.21 -22.29 -15.34
C LEU A 129 -23.21 -22.57 -14.20
N SER A 130 -23.68 -22.78 -12.97
CA SER A 130 -22.85 -23.34 -11.89
C SER A 130 -23.00 -24.86 -11.72
N VAL A 131 -23.74 -25.57 -12.58
CA VAL A 131 -24.02 -27.02 -12.39
C VAL A 131 -23.63 -27.93 -13.54
N GLN A 132 -23.25 -27.47 -14.74
CA GLN A 132 -22.75 -28.40 -15.77
C GLN A 132 -21.80 -27.76 -16.79
N CYS A 133 -20.51 -28.01 -16.57
CA CYS A 133 -19.47 -28.46 -17.52
C CYS A 133 -18.08 -28.04 -17.03
#